data_AF-A0A8T6N718-F1
#
_entry.id   AF-A0A8T6N718-F1
#
_cell.length_a   1.000
_cell.length_b   1.000
_cell.length_c   1.000
_cell.angle_alpha   90.00
_cell.angle_beta   90.00
_cell.angle_gamma   90.00
#
_symmetry.space_group_name_H-M   'P 1'
#
loop_
_entity.id
_entity.type
_entity.pdbx_description
1 polymer ?
#
loop_
_entity_poly.entity_id
_entity_poly.type
_entity_poly.pdbx_seq_one_letter_code
_entity_poly.pdbx_strand_id
1 'polypeptide(L)'
;MALKDTFCAGPWFHVSVMSDGSLRRCRWHQNKTLYNEDFGNYPNIRDTSPVQFFREGMSDMRVDMLEGRPHGRCSECYKVDQHGKVSGRQRQLLKAGVQVQQFAKTMWSSPMLPMFQHSHDNLGGTDLVPLDYQIDLGNHCNGRCVFCGPAYSSSLATEYKKLGWIEQPPPTSWATDEAVWQFVDEMEEVDQDTYMHFLGGETLITPAFKTFLQSLIDRGWNSRITIGLTTNLTVWRQDVIDLLCQFSNVHVGMSVECLTTLNDYVRYPSDINTVRSLLDRWQSLSQQHGWLNQLRITPTCLTISHLLSVYEYAAGRGMAIESCNFIGEPVFMRLNVLPPDMRRPIIDSFQAWLLDTTVETGTIINTRNPHTTQAQNAQDLQSYVRYLEQEPHDADGARQLAQHLRTLESNRHNRILDYLPEYEQFLRTAGY
;
A
#
# COMPACT_ATOMS: atom_id res chain seq x y z
N MET A 1 27.67 4.27 -2.40
CA MET A 1 26.54 5.22 -2.36
C MET A 1 26.81 6.21 -1.25
N ALA A 2 26.41 7.48 -1.39
CA ALA A 2 26.57 8.46 -0.33
C ALA A 2 25.42 8.34 0.70
N LEU A 3 25.58 8.91 1.89
CA LEU A 3 24.54 8.94 2.94
C LEU A 3 23.19 9.43 2.41
N LYS A 4 23.19 10.45 1.56
CA LYS A 4 21.98 11.00 0.92
C LYS A 4 21.19 9.96 0.09
N ASP A 5 21.88 8.96 -0.43
CA ASP A 5 21.31 7.94 -1.32
C ASP A 5 20.77 6.75 -0.51
N THR A 6 21.26 6.53 0.72
CA THR A 6 20.97 5.33 1.53
C THR A 6 20.13 5.63 2.77
N PHE A 7 20.23 6.83 3.36
CA PHE A 7 19.57 7.19 4.61
C PHE A 7 18.04 7.23 4.49
N CYS A 8 17.35 6.66 5.48
CA CYS A 8 15.90 6.68 5.63
C CYS A 8 15.57 6.96 7.10
N ALA A 9 14.62 7.85 7.39
CA ALA A 9 14.22 8.09 8.77
C ALA A 9 13.21 7.05 9.31
N GLY A 10 12.77 6.09 8.48
CA GLY A 10 11.71 5.13 8.82
C GLY A 10 11.90 4.39 10.15
N PRO A 11 13.10 3.86 10.47
CA PRO A 11 13.35 3.18 11.75
C PRO A 11 13.22 4.04 13.01
N TRP A 12 13.03 5.36 12.89
CA TRP A 12 12.77 6.27 14.01
C TRP A 12 11.30 6.68 14.12
N PHE A 13 10.42 6.15 13.27
CA PHE A 13 8.99 6.49 13.28
C PHE A 13 8.08 5.27 13.22
N HIS A 14 8.48 4.23 12.50
CA HIS A 14 7.55 3.23 11.99
C HIS A 14 7.83 1.82 12.51
N VAL A 15 6.75 1.09 12.81
CA VAL A 15 6.76 -0.35 13.08
C VAL A 15 5.62 -1.03 12.33
N SER A 16 5.83 -2.27 11.89
CA SER A 16 4.81 -3.07 11.21
C SER A 16 4.58 -4.38 11.95
N VAL A 17 3.32 -4.71 12.21
CA VAL A 17 2.84 -5.98 12.77
C VAL A 17 2.16 -6.73 11.63
N MET A 18 2.66 -7.92 11.31
CA MET A 18 2.12 -8.77 10.24
C MET A 18 0.99 -9.68 10.76
N SER A 19 0.26 -10.30 9.83
CA SER A 19 -0.87 -11.19 10.11
C SER A 19 -0.53 -12.38 11.02
N ASP A 20 0.71 -12.86 11.04
CA ASP A 20 1.18 -13.94 11.92
C ASP A 20 1.71 -13.44 13.29
N GLY A 21 1.69 -12.12 13.50
CA GLY A 21 2.24 -11.42 14.65
C GLY A 21 3.72 -11.06 14.51
N SER A 22 4.37 -11.33 13.36
CA SER A 22 5.76 -10.98 13.16
C SER A 22 5.96 -9.45 13.08
N LEU A 23 7.03 -8.96 13.69
CA LEU A 23 7.40 -7.55 13.75
C LEU A 23 8.40 -7.20 12.65
N ARG A 24 7.99 -6.34 11.71
CA ARG A 24 8.80 -5.91 10.58
C ARG A 24 9.29 -4.48 10.75
N ARG A 25 10.50 -4.24 10.24
CA ARG A 25 11.19 -2.93 10.30
C ARG A 25 10.64 -1.87 9.34
N CYS A 26 9.94 -2.29 8.28
CA CYS A 26 9.52 -1.39 7.20
C CYS A 26 8.35 -1.93 6.40
N ARG A 27 7.35 -1.08 6.13
CA ARG A 27 6.20 -1.38 5.26
C ARG A 27 6.48 -1.51 3.77
N TRP A 28 7.61 -0.99 3.28
CA TRP A 28 7.97 -1.03 1.85
C TRP A 28 8.92 -2.18 1.48
N HIS A 29 9.24 -3.04 2.44
CA HIS A 29 10.06 -4.20 2.19
C HIS A 29 9.23 -5.31 1.51
N GLN A 30 9.68 -5.80 0.35
CA GLN A 30 9.06 -6.91 -0.36
C GLN A 30 9.96 -8.15 -0.33
N ASN A 31 9.64 -9.11 0.55
CA ASN A 31 10.05 -10.52 0.41
C ASN A 31 8.78 -11.34 0.21
N LYS A 32 8.09 -11.12 -0.92
CA LYS A 32 6.79 -11.74 -1.19
C LYS A 32 6.87 -12.46 -2.51
N THR A 33 6.30 -13.66 -2.58
CA THR A 33 5.87 -14.26 -3.84
C THR A 33 4.34 -14.36 -3.79
N LEU A 34 3.67 -14.48 -4.95
CA LEU A 34 2.20 -14.60 -4.99
C LEU A 34 1.67 -15.76 -4.14
N TYR A 35 2.45 -16.83 -4.04
CA TYR A 35 2.04 -18.09 -3.41
C TYR A 35 2.58 -18.30 -2.01
N ASN A 36 3.60 -17.53 -1.59
CA ASN A 36 4.23 -17.69 -0.28
C ASN A 36 4.72 -16.35 0.27
N GLU A 37 4.36 -16.07 1.52
CA GLU A 37 4.99 -15.01 2.31
C GLU A 37 6.18 -15.61 3.05
N ASP A 38 7.39 -15.12 2.77
CA ASP A 38 8.51 -15.37 3.64
C ASP A 38 8.37 -14.47 4.87
N PHE A 39 7.86 -15.05 5.97
CA PHE A 39 7.80 -14.37 7.26
C PHE A 39 9.18 -14.17 7.86
N GLY A 40 10.26 -14.72 7.30
CA GLY A 40 11.61 -14.61 7.84
C GLY A 40 11.70 -15.05 9.30
N ASN A 41 12.86 -14.82 9.93
CA ASN A 41 13.03 -15.00 11.37
C ASN A 41 12.90 -13.63 12.05
N TYR A 42 11.68 -13.08 12.07
CA TYR A 42 11.40 -11.83 12.80
C TYR A 42 10.92 -12.12 14.22
N PRO A 43 11.21 -11.24 15.19
CA PRO A 43 10.55 -11.26 16.49
C PRO A 43 9.03 -11.24 16.34
N ASN A 44 8.33 -11.85 17.29
CA ASN A 44 6.88 -11.96 17.26
C ASN A 44 6.28 -11.22 18.47
N ILE A 45 5.09 -10.63 18.29
CA ILE A 45 4.38 -9.93 19.37
C ILE A 45 4.08 -10.80 20.59
N ARG A 46 4.09 -12.13 20.44
CA ARG A 46 3.95 -13.07 21.56
C ARG A 46 5.07 -12.96 22.60
N ASP A 47 6.28 -12.62 22.14
CA ASP A 47 7.51 -12.65 22.96
C ASP A 47 8.17 -11.27 23.07
N THR A 48 7.77 -10.29 22.26
CA THR A 48 8.40 -8.97 22.18
C THR A 48 7.36 -7.91 21.84
N SER A 49 7.21 -6.89 22.68
CA SER A 49 6.26 -5.81 22.38
C SER A 49 6.72 -4.96 21.18
N PRO A 50 5.79 -4.31 20.45
CA PRO A 50 6.17 -3.42 19.34
C PRO A 50 7.13 -2.30 19.77
N VAL A 51 6.98 -1.77 20.98
CA VAL A 51 7.87 -0.72 21.54
C VAL A 51 9.26 -1.28 21.79
N GLN A 52 9.38 -2.47 22.39
CA GLN A 52 10.67 -3.11 22.59
C GLN A 52 11.38 -3.40 21.27
N PHE A 53 10.67 -4.01 20.31
CA PHE A 53 11.22 -4.26 18.98
C PHE A 53 11.65 -2.97 18.28
N PHE A 54 10.86 -1.90 18.45
CA PHE A 54 11.21 -0.61 17.90
C PHE A 54 12.50 -0.07 18.52
N ARG A 55 12.64 -0.06 19.85
CA ARG A 55 13.83 0.47 20.51
C ARG A 55 15.08 -0.35 20.20
N GLU A 56 14.98 -1.67 20.28
CA GLU A 56 16.14 -2.58 20.24
C GLU A 56 16.30 -3.33 18.91
N GLY A 57 15.21 -3.92 18.40
CA GLY A 57 15.22 -4.82 17.23
C GLY A 57 15.51 -4.17 15.87
N MET A 58 15.56 -2.84 15.84
CA MET A 58 15.88 -2.02 14.65
C MET A 58 17.27 -1.36 14.70
N SER A 59 18.07 -1.63 15.74
CA SER A 59 19.34 -0.93 15.99
C SER A 59 20.35 -1.12 14.86
N ASP A 60 20.49 -2.34 14.35
CA ASP A 60 21.39 -2.66 13.22
C ASP A 60 21.04 -1.85 11.94
N MET A 61 19.75 -1.74 11.63
CA MET A 61 19.27 -0.98 10.48
C MET A 61 19.53 0.52 10.65
N ARG A 62 19.42 1.06 11.87
CA ARG A 62 19.78 2.45 12.16
C ARG A 62 21.28 2.69 12.02
N VAL A 63 22.12 1.77 12.51
CA VAL A 63 23.58 1.85 12.37
C VAL A 63 23.97 1.88 10.90
N ASP A 64 23.45 0.95 10.08
CA ASP A 64 23.69 0.95 8.63
C ASP A 64 23.30 2.27 7.97
N MET A 65 22.14 2.82 8.32
CA MET A 65 21.67 4.10 7.79
C MET A 65 22.55 5.28 8.19
N LEU A 66 22.96 5.37 9.46
CA LEU A 66 23.79 6.45 9.97
C LEU A 66 25.20 6.42 9.39
N GLU A 67 25.73 5.23 9.12
CA GLU A 67 27.05 5.03 8.49
C GLU A 67 26.99 5.06 6.96
N GLY A 68 25.81 5.31 6.37
CA GLY A 68 25.61 5.44 4.94
C GLY A 68 25.69 4.12 4.16
N ARG A 69 25.65 2.98 4.83
CA ARG A 69 25.67 1.65 4.19
C ARG A 69 24.31 1.30 3.59
N PRO A 70 24.26 0.76 2.37
CA PRO A 70 23.01 0.26 1.80
C PRO A 70 22.57 -1.00 2.55
N HIS A 71 21.32 -1.00 3.02
CA HIS A 71 20.73 -2.17 3.65
C HIS A 71 19.97 -2.98 2.60
N GLY A 72 20.18 -4.30 2.52
CA GLY A 72 19.61 -5.15 1.46
C GLY A 72 18.08 -5.05 1.33
N ARG A 73 17.40 -4.80 2.45
CA ARG A 73 15.94 -4.57 2.53
C ARG A 73 15.43 -3.26 1.89
N CYS A 74 16.30 -2.38 1.44
CA CYS A 74 15.93 -1.07 0.89
C CYS A 74 15.95 -1.00 -0.65
N SER A 75 16.27 -2.11 -1.34
CA SER A 75 16.44 -2.20 -2.80
C SER A 75 15.25 -1.64 -3.59
N GLU A 76 14.02 -1.94 -3.17
CA GLU A 76 12.81 -1.49 -3.88
C GLU A 76 12.64 0.03 -3.83
N CYS A 77 12.94 0.67 -2.70
CA CYS A 77 12.91 2.13 -2.64
C CYS A 77 13.96 2.75 -3.57
N TYR A 78 15.14 2.13 -3.69
CA TYR A 78 16.18 2.59 -4.61
C TYR A 78 15.76 2.45 -6.08
N LYS A 79 15.04 1.38 -6.45
CA LYS A 79 14.45 1.24 -7.80
C LYS A 79 13.36 2.28 -8.06
N VAL A 80 12.44 2.48 -7.12
CA VAL A 80 11.35 3.46 -7.24
C VAL A 80 11.89 4.87 -7.46
N ASP A 81 12.96 5.24 -6.75
CA ASP A 81 13.65 6.52 -6.94
C ASP A 81 14.20 6.70 -8.37
N GLN A 82 14.71 5.62 -9.01
CA GLN A 82 15.28 5.69 -10.38
C GLN A 82 14.25 6.09 -11.43
N HIS A 83 12.97 5.76 -11.23
CA HIS A 83 11.88 6.12 -12.14
C HIS A 83 11.19 7.46 -11.77
N GLY A 84 11.79 8.24 -10.85
CA GLY A 84 11.27 9.52 -10.41
C GLY A 84 9.89 9.42 -9.73
N LYS A 85 9.54 8.23 -9.20
CA LYS A 85 8.35 8.03 -8.38
C LYS A 85 8.74 8.22 -6.91
N VAL A 86 7.83 8.78 -6.12
CA VAL A 86 8.12 9.05 -4.71
C VAL A 86 8.18 7.73 -3.94
N SER A 87 9.38 7.36 -3.47
CA SER A 87 9.57 6.13 -2.71
C SER A 87 9.18 6.27 -1.24
N GLY A 88 9.01 5.13 -0.57
CA GLY A 88 8.77 5.07 0.87
C GLY A 88 9.83 5.80 1.69
N ARG A 89 11.11 5.70 1.29
CA ARG A 89 12.21 6.43 1.93
C ARG A 89 12.02 7.94 1.84
N GLN A 90 11.67 8.50 0.67
CA GLN A 90 11.44 9.95 0.55
C GLN A 90 10.29 10.43 1.44
N ARG A 91 9.22 9.62 1.55
CA ARG A 91 8.09 9.90 2.47
C ARG A 91 8.53 9.89 3.94
N GLN A 92 9.43 8.98 4.33
CA GLN A 92 9.94 8.94 5.70
C GLN A 92 10.91 10.10 5.98
N LEU A 93 11.74 10.50 5.01
CA LEU A 93 12.61 11.68 5.15
C LEU A 93 11.81 12.96 5.42
N LEU A 94 10.63 13.10 4.79
CA LEU A 94 9.74 14.23 5.03
C LEU A 94 9.32 14.34 6.49
N LYS A 95 9.08 13.21 7.19
CA LYS A 95 8.74 13.21 8.63
C LYS A 95 9.88 13.75 9.50
N ALA A 96 11.11 13.55 9.07
CA ALA A 96 12.29 14.11 9.73
C ALA A 96 12.62 15.54 9.26
N GLY A 97 11.83 16.15 8.37
CA GLY A 97 12.16 17.45 7.79
C GLY A 97 13.39 17.44 6.86
N VAL A 98 13.77 16.26 6.34
CA VAL A 98 14.93 16.09 5.47
C VAL A 98 14.49 16.04 4.01
N GLN A 99 15.09 16.86 3.15
CA GLN A 99 14.80 16.93 1.72
C GLN A 99 15.95 16.37 0.90
N VAL A 100 15.66 15.50 -0.07
CA VAL A 100 16.71 14.84 -0.88
C VAL A 100 17.54 15.86 -1.67
N GLN A 101 16.92 16.90 -2.23
CA GLN A 101 17.61 17.90 -3.06
C GLN A 101 18.59 18.77 -2.24
N GLN A 102 18.33 18.94 -0.94
CA GLN A 102 19.16 19.74 -0.02
C GLN A 102 19.63 18.92 1.18
N PHE A 103 19.90 17.63 0.95
CA PHE A 103 20.06 16.62 2.00
C PHE A 103 20.93 17.08 3.17
N ALA A 104 22.19 17.47 2.90
CA ALA A 104 23.13 17.86 3.95
C ALA A 104 22.59 19.03 4.79
N LYS A 105 22.08 20.09 4.13
CA LYS A 105 21.55 21.27 4.82
C LYS A 105 20.34 20.92 5.69
N THR A 106 19.38 20.18 5.14
CA THR A 106 18.15 19.81 5.85
C THR A 106 18.35 18.73 6.92
N MET A 107 19.36 17.87 6.76
CA MET A 107 19.76 16.90 7.78
C MET A 107 20.33 17.63 9.00
N TRP A 108 21.21 18.60 8.79
CA TRP A 108 21.78 19.41 9.88
C TRP A 108 20.75 20.30 10.59
N SER A 109 19.69 20.70 9.90
CA SER A 109 18.58 21.47 10.49
C SER A 109 17.38 20.60 10.89
N SER A 110 17.50 19.27 10.83
CA SER A 110 16.40 18.37 11.15
C SER A 110 16.08 18.45 12.65
N PRO A 111 14.79 18.55 13.03
CA PRO A 111 14.41 18.44 14.44
C PRO A 111 14.72 17.06 15.03
N MET A 112 14.91 16.04 14.18
CA MET A 112 15.27 14.67 14.58
C MET A 112 16.77 14.46 14.76
N LEU A 113 17.62 15.45 14.42
CA LEU A 113 19.06 15.31 14.50
C LEU A 113 19.56 14.87 15.89
N PRO A 114 19.07 15.41 17.02
CA PRO A 114 19.48 14.93 18.35
C PRO A 114 19.19 13.44 18.57
N MET A 115 18.06 12.93 18.06
CA MET A 115 17.68 11.53 18.17
C MET A 115 18.53 10.64 17.28
N PHE A 116 18.91 11.11 16.09
CA PHE A 116 19.86 10.41 15.23
C PHE A 116 21.24 10.32 15.88
N GLN A 117 21.70 11.41 16.52
CA GLN A 117 22.96 11.45 17.26
C GLN A 117 22.92 10.49 18.45
N HIS A 118 21.83 10.51 19.23
CA HIS A 118 21.63 9.58 20.34
C HIS A 118 21.70 8.13 19.86
N SER A 119 21.03 7.78 18.75
CA SER A 119 21.11 6.42 18.20
C SER A 119 22.51 6.08 17.71
N HIS A 120 23.24 7.01 17.09
CA HIS A 120 24.62 6.79 16.70
C HIS A 120 25.51 6.44 17.91
N ASP A 121 25.39 7.21 18.99
CA ASP A 121 26.22 7.06 20.18
C ASP A 121 25.83 5.82 21.03
N ASN A 122 24.64 5.27 20.81
CA ASN A 122 24.11 4.10 21.50
C ASN A 122 23.93 2.87 20.59
N LEU A 123 24.79 2.71 19.58
CA LEU A 123 24.82 1.51 18.70
C LEU A 123 23.46 1.20 18.03
N GLY A 124 22.70 2.23 17.68
CA GLY A 124 21.38 2.14 17.08
C GLY A 124 20.21 2.12 18.07
N GLY A 125 20.46 2.11 19.37
CA GLY A 125 19.41 2.24 20.39
C GLY A 125 18.62 3.55 20.28
N THR A 126 17.39 3.58 20.78
CA THR A 126 16.61 4.82 20.90
C THR A 126 15.63 4.74 22.06
N ASP A 127 15.33 5.88 22.67
CA ASP A 127 14.30 6.01 23.70
C ASP A 127 12.92 6.34 23.11
N LEU A 128 12.85 6.64 21.81
CA LEU A 128 11.61 6.95 21.09
C LEU A 128 10.61 5.78 21.15
N VAL A 129 9.32 6.13 21.01
CA VAL A 129 8.23 5.19 20.76
C VAL A 129 7.77 5.30 19.29
N PRO A 130 7.17 4.25 18.70
CA PRO A 130 6.66 4.33 17.34
C PRO A 130 5.52 5.35 17.22
N LEU A 131 5.55 6.17 16.17
CA LEU A 131 4.50 7.12 15.80
C LEU A 131 3.66 6.66 14.60
N ASP A 132 4.12 5.65 13.85
CA ASP A 132 3.46 5.11 12.66
C ASP A 132 3.39 3.59 12.75
N TYR A 133 2.24 3.08 13.17
CA TYR A 133 1.96 1.65 13.23
C TYR A 133 1.30 1.21 11.93
N GLN A 134 1.82 0.16 11.29
CA GLN A 134 1.08 -0.60 10.29
C GLN A 134 0.69 -1.95 10.88
N ILE A 135 -0.60 -2.19 11.03
CA ILE A 135 -1.14 -3.36 11.73
C ILE A 135 -1.91 -4.20 10.73
N ASP A 136 -1.40 -5.38 10.39
CA ASP A 136 -2.09 -6.36 9.56
C ASP A 136 -2.94 -7.29 10.44
N LEU A 137 -4.25 -7.20 10.28
CA LEU A 137 -5.25 -7.94 11.05
C LEU A 137 -5.57 -9.32 10.45
N GLY A 138 -4.85 -9.73 9.39
CA GLY A 138 -5.01 -11.00 8.73
C GLY A 138 -5.81 -10.93 7.44
N ASN A 139 -6.14 -12.10 6.89
CA ASN A 139 -6.60 -12.20 5.51
C ASN A 139 -8.13 -12.18 5.34
N HIS A 140 -8.91 -11.83 6.36
CA HIS A 140 -10.38 -11.92 6.27
C HIS A 140 -10.93 -10.95 5.21
N CYS A 141 -11.25 -11.47 4.02
CA CYS A 141 -11.65 -10.68 2.86
C CYS A 141 -12.75 -11.41 2.08
N ASN A 142 -13.66 -10.65 1.49
CA ASN A 142 -14.67 -11.13 0.54
C ASN A 142 -14.23 -11.02 -0.94
N GLY A 143 -13.12 -10.33 -1.22
CA GLY A 143 -12.57 -10.14 -2.56
C GLY A 143 -11.62 -11.27 -2.98
N ARG A 144 -11.52 -11.49 -4.29
CA ARG A 144 -10.66 -12.49 -4.96
C ARG A 144 -9.93 -11.82 -6.14
N CYS A 145 -9.23 -10.72 -5.87
CA CYS A 145 -8.58 -9.95 -6.92
C CYS A 145 -7.55 -10.81 -7.68
N VAL A 146 -7.46 -10.64 -9.01
CA VAL A 146 -6.63 -11.49 -9.90
C VAL A 146 -5.13 -11.35 -9.59
N PHE A 147 -4.70 -10.18 -9.13
CA PHE A 147 -3.31 -9.88 -8.76
C PHE A 147 -3.02 -10.08 -7.27
N CYS A 148 -3.97 -10.58 -6.47
CA CYS A 148 -3.83 -10.76 -5.03
C CYS A 148 -3.35 -12.18 -4.69
N GLY A 149 -2.79 -12.37 -3.50
CA GLY A 149 -2.35 -13.66 -2.98
C GLY A 149 -3.27 -14.20 -1.87
N PRO A 150 -3.24 -15.51 -1.59
CA PRO A 150 -4.10 -16.14 -0.57
C PRO A 150 -3.83 -15.59 0.84
N ALA A 151 -2.60 -15.12 1.11
CA ALA A 151 -2.21 -14.49 2.37
C ALA A 151 -2.98 -13.19 2.69
N TYR A 152 -3.63 -12.56 1.71
CA TYR A 152 -4.39 -11.31 1.92
C TYR A 152 -5.89 -11.47 1.68
N SER A 153 -6.36 -12.65 1.27
CA SER A 153 -7.79 -12.93 1.16
C SER A 153 -8.13 -14.37 1.48
N SER A 154 -8.97 -14.56 2.49
CA SER A 154 -9.55 -15.84 2.88
C SER A 154 -10.45 -16.41 1.78
N SER A 155 -11.21 -15.56 1.08
CA SER A 155 -12.00 -15.98 -0.08
C SER A 155 -11.12 -16.49 -1.22
N LEU A 156 -9.97 -15.84 -1.44
CA LEU A 156 -9.01 -16.25 -2.47
C LEU A 156 -8.24 -17.50 -2.06
N ALA A 157 -7.86 -17.63 -0.78
CA ALA A 157 -7.23 -18.83 -0.25
C ALA A 157 -8.12 -20.07 -0.45
N THR A 158 -9.43 -19.93 -0.23
CA THR A 158 -10.40 -21.00 -0.48
C THR A 158 -10.44 -21.38 -1.97
N GLU A 159 -10.42 -20.39 -2.85
CA GLU A 159 -10.39 -20.61 -4.30
C GLU A 159 -9.08 -21.28 -4.75
N TYR A 160 -7.94 -20.81 -4.26
CA TYR A 160 -6.62 -21.37 -4.60
C TYR A 160 -6.48 -22.81 -4.11
N LYS A 161 -7.04 -23.13 -2.93
CA LYS A 161 -7.09 -24.51 -2.43
C LYS A 161 -7.95 -25.40 -3.32
N LYS A 162 -9.11 -24.92 -3.77
CA LYS A 162 -9.98 -25.63 -4.72
C LYS A 162 -9.29 -25.88 -6.07
N LEU A 163 -8.48 -24.93 -6.53
CA LEU A 163 -7.67 -25.02 -7.74
C LEU A 163 -6.42 -25.91 -7.60
N GLY A 164 -6.10 -26.35 -6.38
CA GLY A 164 -4.87 -27.11 -6.10
C GLY A 164 -3.58 -26.28 -6.19
N TRP A 165 -3.67 -24.94 -6.13
CA TRP A 165 -2.51 -24.04 -6.13
C TRP A 165 -1.85 -23.92 -4.76
N ILE A 166 -2.59 -24.22 -3.70
CA ILE A 166 -2.08 -24.33 -2.34
C ILE A 166 -2.66 -25.58 -1.68
N GLU A 167 -1.87 -26.25 -0.85
CA GLU A 167 -2.33 -27.40 -0.07
C GLU A 167 -3.07 -26.97 1.20
N GLN A 168 -2.52 -25.96 1.88
CA GLN A 168 -3.05 -25.43 3.13
C GLN A 168 -3.39 -23.93 3.00
N PRO A 169 -4.44 -23.47 3.69
CA PRO A 169 -4.69 -22.05 3.79
C PRO A 169 -3.54 -21.35 4.55
N PRO A 170 -3.41 -20.03 4.40
CA PRO A 170 -2.45 -19.25 5.19
C PRO A 170 -2.66 -19.42 6.70
N PRO A 171 -1.63 -19.13 7.52
CA PRO A 171 -1.76 -19.12 8.97
C PRO A 171 -2.90 -18.24 9.46
N THR A 172 -3.48 -18.62 10.60
CA THR A 172 -4.49 -17.81 11.27
C THR A 172 -3.90 -16.49 11.74
N SER A 173 -4.71 -15.44 11.65
CA SER A 173 -4.35 -14.12 12.17
C SER A 173 -4.00 -14.18 13.65
N TRP A 174 -3.02 -13.39 14.08
CA TRP A 174 -2.75 -13.15 15.50
C TRP A 174 -3.90 -12.39 16.18
N ALA A 175 -4.70 -11.63 15.41
CA ALA A 175 -5.66 -10.67 15.92
C ALA A 175 -6.99 -11.31 16.35
N THR A 176 -6.96 -12.12 17.42
CA THR A 176 -8.17 -12.46 18.18
C THR A 176 -8.60 -11.28 19.06
N ASP A 177 -9.82 -11.28 19.56
CA ASP A 177 -10.28 -10.19 20.43
C ASP A 177 -9.38 -10.05 21.66
N GLU A 178 -9.03 -11.15 22.34
CA GLU A 178 -8.14 -11.15 23.50
C GLU A 178 -6.74 -10.61 23.16
N ALA A 179 -6.18 -11.05 22.03
CA ALA A 179 -4.86 -10.61 21.59
C ALA A 179 -4.84 -9.11 21.22
N VAL A 180 -5.93 -8.59 20.65
CA VAL A 180 -6.08 -7.15 20.37
C VAL A 180 -6.15 -6.35 21.66
N TRP A 181 -6.94 -6.80 22.64
CA TRP A 181 -7.00 -6.13 23.95
C TRP A 181 -5.63 -6.09 24.61
N GLN A 182 -4.95 -7.24 24.67
CA GLN A 182 -3.59 -7.34 25.21
C GLN A 182 -2.61 -6.44 24.45
N PHE A 183 -2.66 -6.43 23.12
CA PHE A 183 -1.81 -5.57 22.30
C PHE A 183 -1.97 -4.09 22.69
N VAL A 184 -3.22 -3.63 22.85
CA VAL A 184 -3.49 -2.23 23.23
C VAL A 184 -3.14 -1.97 24.71
N ASP A 185 -3.31 -2.94 25.60
CA ASP A 185 -2.87 -2.85 27.00
C ASP A 185 -1.35 -2.70 27.13
N GLU A 186 -0.59 -3.41 26.30
CA GLU A 186 0.87 -3.35 26.26
C GLU A 186 1.42 -2.07 25.60
N MET A 187 0.58 -1.29 24.93
CA MET A 187 0.92 0.06 24.48
C MET A 187 0.87 1.02 25.68
N GLU A 188 1.79 0.84 26.63
CA GLU A 188 1.88 1.65 27.86
C GLU A 188 1.95 3.16 27.57
N GLU A 189 2.47 3.53 26.40
CA GLU A 189 2.60 4.90 25.93
C GLU A 189 2.14 5.03 24.48
N VAL A 190 1.19 5.95 24.25
CA VAL A 190 0.84 6.44 22.92
C VAL A 190 1.06 7.93 22.90
N ASP A 191 1.98 8.38 22.04
CA ASP A 191 2.26 9.79 21.87
C ASP A 191 1.13 10.49 21.11
N GLN A 192 1.06 11.81 21.24
CA GLN A 192 0.17 12.64 20.42
C GLN A 192 0.47 12.42 18.94
N ASP A 193 -0.57 12.49 18.11
CA ASP A 193 -0.49 12.36 16.66
C ASP A 193 -0.02 10.98 16.15
N THR A 194 -0.12 9.93 16.99
CA THR A 194 0.17 8.56 16.56
C THR A 194 -0.74 8.15 15.41
N TYR A 195 -0.15 7.66 14.32
CA TYR A 195 -0.87 7.12 13.16
C TYR A 195 -0.92 5.60 13.22
N MET A 196 -2.13 5.03 13.22
CA MET A 196 -2.33 3.58 13.16
C MET A 196 -3.02 3.22 11.85
N HIS A 197 -2.28 2.62 10.92
CA HIS A 197 -2.78 2.16 9.64
C HIS A 197 -3.11 0.68 9.68
N PHE A 198 -4.40 0.37 9.68
CA PHE A 198 -4.91 -1.00 9.66
C PHE A 198 -4.97 -1.53 8.24
N LEU A 199 -4.35 -2.70 8.08
CA LEU A 199 -4.37 -3.53 6.90
C LEU A 199 -4.97 -4.90 7.25
N GLY A 200 -5.14 -5.68 6.21
CA GLY A 200 -5.73 -7.00 6.24
C GLY A 200 -6.61 -7.15 5.01
N GLY A 201 -7.39 -8.23 4.97
CA GLY A 201 -8.27 -8.55 3.86
C GLY A 201 -9.22 -7.42 3.43
N GLU A 202 -10.43 -7.40 3.97
CA GLU A 202 -11.31 -6.24 3.90
C GLU A 202 -11.51 -5.68 5.31
N THR A 203 -10.91 -4.53 5.57
CA THR A 203 -10.80 -3.96 6.92
C THR A 203 -12.16 -3.81 7.60
N LEU A 204 -13.19 -3.39 6.86
CA LEU A 204 -14.52 -3.12 7.42
C LEU A 204 -15.28 -4.37 7.88
N ILE A 205 -14.97 -5.55 7.34
CA ILE A 205 -15.59 -6.82 7.77
C ILE A 205 -14.71 -7.59 8.75
N THR A 206 -13.47 -7.17 8.96
CA THR A 206 -12.54 -7.82 9.87
C THR A 206 -12.96 -7.55 11.32
N PRO A 207 -13.38 -8.56 12.12
CA PRO A 207 -13.90 -8.33 13.46
C PRO A 207 -12.90 -7.62 14.38
N ALA A 208 -11.64 -8.03 14.32
CA ALA A 208 -10.54 -7.44 15.08
C ALA A 208 -10.40 -5.92 14.89
N PHE A 209 -10.76 -5.39 13.72
CA PHE A 209 -10.69 -3.95 13.48
C PHE A 209 -11.69 -3.20 14.38
N LYS A 210 -12.90 -3.72 14.51
CA LYS A 210 -13.92 -3.15 15.41
C LYS A 210 -13.45 -3.21 16.86
N THR A 211 -12.88 -4.35 17.27
CA THR A 211 -12.32 -4.54 18.62
C THR A 211 -11.19 -3.55 18.90
N PHE A 212 -10.31 -3.31 17.92
CA PHE A 212 -9.28 -2.28 18.00
C PHE A 212 -9.87 -0.88 18.21
N LEU A 213 -10.83 -0.47 17.37
CA LEU A 213 -11.46 0.85 17.50
C LEU A 213 -12.09 1.05 18.88
N GLN A 214 -12.84 0.05 19.36
CA GLN A 214 -13.45 0.09 20.69
C GLN A 214 -12.40 0.20 21.80
N SER A 215 -11.35 -0.63 21.73
CA SER A 215 -10.26 -0.66 22.70
C SER A 215 -9.52 0.68 22.83
N LEU A 216 -9.33 1.38 21.71
CA LEU A 216 -8.72 2.72 21.70
C LEU A 216 -9.67 3.79 22.25
N ILE A 217 -10.98 3.69 21.97
CA ILE A 217 -12.00 4.61 22.50
C ILE A 217 -12.12 4.45 24.03
N ASP A 218 -12.14 3.22 24.53
CA ASP A 218 -12.30 2.92 25.96
C ASP A 218 -11.13 3.46 26.81
N ARG A 219 -9.95 3.61 26.20
CA ARG A 219 -8.77 4.26 26.82
C ARG A 219 -8.74 5.78 26.65
N GLY A 220 -9.69 6.36 25.93
CA GLY A 220 -9.74 7.79 25.63
C GLY A 220 -8.63 8.26 24.68
N TRP A 221 -8.10 7.37 23.85
CA TRP A 221 -7.01 7.70 22.90
C TRP A 221 -7.50 8.16 21.52
N ASN A 222 -8.82 8.15 21.30
CA ASN A 222 -9.47 8.54 20.04
C ASN A 222 -9.22 10.01 19.62
N SER A 223 -8.77 10.87 20.54
CA SER A 223 -8.34 12.25 20.25
C SER A 223 -6.85 12.40 19.93
N ARG A 224 -6.03 11.37 20.20
CA ARG A 224 -4.57 11.36 20.01
C ARG A 224 -4.14 10.57 18.79
N ILE A 225 -4.98 9.63 18.36
CA ILE A 225 -4.67 8.68 17.28
C ILE A 225 -5.38 9.09 16.00
N THR A 226 -4.64 9.06 14.89
CA THR A 226 -5.21 9.08 13.55
C THR A 226 -5.38 7.64 13.04
N ILE A 227 -6.60 7.27 12.66
CA ILE A 227 -6.90 5.94 12.12
C ILE A 227 -6.72 5.93 10.61
N GLY A 228 -5.84 5.08 10.11
CA GLY A 228 -5.73 4.74 8.70
C GLY A 228 -6.41 3.42 8.40
N LEU A 229 -7.22 3.35 7.35
CA LEU A 229 -7.77 2.09 6.85
C LEU A 229 -7.75 2.03 5.33
N THR A 230 -7.88 0.81 4.81
CA THR A 230 -8.13 0.59 3.38
C THR A 230 -9.36 -0.30 3.19
N THR A 231 -10.26 0.09 2.29
CA THR A 231 -11.41 -0.71 1.86
C THR A 231 -11.30 -1.05 0.38
N ASN A 232 -11.82 -2.21 -0.01
CA ASN A 232 -11.97 -2.71 -1.37
C ASN A 232 -13.27 -2.24 -2.04
N LEU A 233 -14.08 -1.40 -1.35
CA LEU A 233 -15.32 -0.80 -1.85
C LEU A 233 -16.41 -1.83 -2.20
N THR A 234 -16.55 -2.87 -1.38
CA THR A 234 -17.63 -3.87 -1.55
C THR A 234 -18.67 -3.84 -0.43
N VAL A 235 -18.39 -3.16 0.68
CA VAL A 235 -19.21 -3.21 1.90
C VAL A 235 -19.25 -1.86 2.59
N TRP A 236 -20.35 -1.60 3.31
CA TRP A 236 -20.50 -0.49 4.24
C TRP A 236 -21.02 -1.01 5.58
N ARG A 237 -20.26 -0.80 6.66
CA ARG A 237 -20.57 -1.33 7.99
C ARG A 237 -20.85 -0.20 8.96
N GLN A 238 -22.13 0.15 9.12
CA GLN A 238 -22.54 1.31 9.92
C GLN A 238 -21.97 1.25 11.35
N ASP A 239 -21.95 0.08 11.97
CA ASP A 239 -21.42 -0.11 13.31
C ASP A 239 -19.90 0.14 13.44
N VAL A 240 -19.13 -0.02 12.36
CA VAL A 240 -17.71 0.36 12.31
C VAL A 240 -17.56 1.85 12.02
N ILE A 241 -18.41 2.39 11.15
CA ILE A 241 -18.40 3.81 10.78
C ILE A 241 -18.76 4.68 12.00
N ASP A 242 -19.72 4.27 12.82
CA ASP A 242 -20.11 4.95 14.05
C ASP A 242 -18.95 5.02 15.05
N LEU A 243 -18.07 4.01 15.09
CA LEU A 243 -16.84 4.05 15.88
C LEU A 243 -15.80 5.00 15.26
N LEU A 244 -15.60 4.94 13.94
CA LEU A 244 -14.67 5.84 13.23
C LEU A 244 -15.04 7.32 13.42
N CYS A 245 -16.33 7.65 13.45
CA CYS A 245 -16.83 9.00 13.73
C CYS A 245 -16.47 9.56 15.11
N GLN A 246 -15.97 8.72 16.04
CA GLN A 246 -15.50 9.17 17.36
C GLN A 246 -14.01 9.55 17.36
N PHE A 247 -13.27 9.26 16.29
CA PHE A 247 -11.86 9.66 16.16
C PHE A 247 -11.72 11.05 15.58
N SER A 248 -10.73 11.81 16.07
CA SER A 248 -10.46 13.16 15.57
C SER A 248 -10.01 13.18 14.12
N ASN A 249 -9.26 12.15 13.69
CA ASN A 249 -8.73 12.07 12.33
C ASN A 249 -8.84 10.65 11.79
N VAL A 250 -9.34 10.52 10.56
CA VAL A 250 -9.41 9.26 9.83
C VAL A 250 -8.87 9.46 8.42
N HIS A 251 -8.05 8.51 7.97
CA HIS A 251 -7.49 8.43 6.63
C HIS A 251 -8.03 7.19 5.93
N VAL A 252 -8.89 7.38 4.92
CA VAL A 252 -9.52 6.28 4.18
C VAL A 252 -8.82 6.09 2.83
N GLY A 253 -8.26 4.91 2.65
CA GLY A 253 -7.80 4.40 1.36
C GLY A 253 -8.89 3.62 0.66
N MET A 254 -9.21 3.97 -0.57
CA MET A 254 -10.25 3.31 -1.35
C MET A 254 -9.63 2.60 -2.54
N SER A 255 -9.55 1.27 -2.48
CA SER A 255 -8.87 0.45 -3.49
C SER A 255 -9.74 0.23 -4.72
N VAL A 256 -9.29 0.74 -5.87
CA VAL A 256 -10.00 0.63 -7.15
C VAL A 256 -8.97 0.65 -8.28
N GLU A 257 -9.10 -0.20 -9.29
CA GLU A 257 -8.10 -0.24 -10.38
C GLU A 257 -8.53 0.52 -11.63
N CYS A 258 -9.83 0.56 -11.89
CA CYS A 258 -10.45 1.36 -12.93
C CYS A 258 -11.92 1.62 -12.57
N LEU A 259 -12.55 2.61 -13.19
CA LEU A 259 -13.98 2.89 -13.02
C LEU A 259 -14.82 2.37 -14.19
N THR A 260 -14.47 1.18 -14.67
CA THR A 260 -15.21 0.45 -15.73
C THR A 260 -15.56 -0.96 -15.24
N THR A 261 -16.35 -1.70 -16.03
CA THR A 261 -16.72 -3.10 -15.71
C THR A 261 -15.50 -4.02 -15.60
N LEU A 262 -14.34 -3.65 -16.17
CA LEU A 262 -13.09 -4.38 -15.97
C LEU A 262 -12.72 -4.52 -14.49
N ASN A 263 -13.08 -3.54 -13.64
CA ASN A 263 -12.83 -3.62 -12.20
C ASN A 263 -13.54 -4.82 -11.57
N ASP A 264 -14.72 -5.19 -12.07
CA ASP A 264 -15.52 -6.33 -11.59
C ASP A 264 -14.83 -7.66 -11.89
N TYR A 265 -14.10 -7.72 -13.01
CA TYR A 265 -13.25 -8.84 -13.32
C TYR A 265 -12.01 -8.87 -12.43
N VAL A 266 -11.23 -7.78 -12.39
CA VAL A 266 -9.91 -7.79 -11.73
C VAL A 266 -9.99 -7.80 -10.20
N ARG A 267 -11.06 -7.23 -9.62
CA ARG A 267 -11.35 -7.21 -8.17
C ARG A 267 -12.58 -8.07 -7.82
N TYR A 268 -12.78 -9.16 -8.56
CA TYR A 268 -13.90 -10.09 -8.40
C TYR A 268 -14.20 -10.46 -6.93
N PRO A 269 -15.47 -10.54 -6.49
CA PRO A 269 -16.70 -10.30 -7.25
C PRO A 269 -17.22 -8.87 -7.06
N SER A 270 -16.36 -7.84 -7.17
CA SER A 270 -16.83 -6.46 -7.06
C SER A 270 -17.89 -6.14 -8.13
N ASP A 271 -18.71 -5.14 -7.85
CA ASP A 271 -19.70 -4.58 -8.78
C ASP A 271 -19.45 -3.07 -8.91
N ILE A 272 -19.25 -2.60 -10.15
CA ILE A 272 -18.79 -1.24 -10.40
C ILE A 272 -19.80 -0.19 -9.94
N ASN A 273 -21.10 -0.52 -9.95
CA ASN A 273 -22.14 0.38 -9.46
C ASN A 273 -22.06 0.54 -7.94
N THR A 274 -21.88 -0.57 -7.22
CA THR A 274 -21.61 -0.58 -5.77
C THR A 274 -20.34 0.20 -5.44
N VAL A 275 -19.25 -0.03 -6.19
CA VAL A 275 -17.98 0.68 -6.03
C VAL A 275 -18.19 2.20 -6.15
N ARG A 276 -18.85 2.67 -7.22
CA ARG A 276 -19.14 4.10 -7.44
C ARG A 276 -19.99 4.70 -6.32
N SER A 277 -21.05 4.00 -5.91
CA SER A 277 -21.91 4.40 -4.80
C SER A 277 -21.15 4.55 -3.49
N LEU A 278 -20.28 3.59 -3.17
CA LEU A 278 -19.47 3.62 -1.95
C LEU A 278 -18.37 4.68 -2.00
N LEU A 279 -17.76 4.94 -3.17
CA LEU A 279 -16.82 6.05 -3.34
C LEU A 279 -17.47 7.39 -3.01
N ASP A 280 -18.64 7.69 -3.61
CA ASP A 280 -19.34 8.95 -3.38
C ASP A 280 -19.79 9.07 -1.90
N ARG A 281 -20.17 7.95 -1.28
CA ARG A 281 -20.55 7.92 0.15
C ARG A 281 -19.37 8.19 1.08
N TRP A 282 -18.23 7.55 0.85
CA TRP A 282 -17.01 7.81 1.62
C TRP A 282 -16.51 9.23 1.43
N GLN A 283 -16.58 9.76 0.21
CA GLN A 283 -16.22 11.15 -0.08
C GLN A 283 -17.09 12.13 0.70
N SER A 284 -18.41 11.94 0.68
CA SER A 284 -19.36 12.79 1.41
C SER A 284 -19.11 12.75 2.92
N LEU A 285 -18.95 11.56 3.50
CA LEU A 285 -18.68 11.41 4.93
C LEU A 285 -17.37 12.10 5.33
N SER A 286 -16.35 11.99 4.47
CA SER A 286 -15.03 12.53 4.79
C SER A 286 -15.00 14.05 4.70
N GLN A 287 -15.73 14.65 3.75
CA GLN A 287 -15.94 16.09 3.71
C GLN A 287 -16.67 16.61 4.95
N GLN A 288 -17.66 15.87 5.45
CA GLN A 288 -18.39 16.23 6.67
C GLN A 288 -17.50 16.25 7.91
N HIS A 289 -16.54 15.32 8.02
CA HIS A 289 -15.69 15.16 9.20
C HIS A 289 -14.27 15.72 9.03
N GLY A 290 -13.93 16.30 7.88
CA GLY A 290 -12.57 16.76 7.58
C GLY A 290 -11.55 15.62 7.45
N TRP A 291 -12.01 14.41 7.12
CA TRP A 291 -11.16 13.24 6.94
C TRP A 291 -10.39 13.28 5.61
N LEU A 292 -9.27 12.56 5.57
CA LEU A 292 -8.48 12.42 4.37
C LEU A 292 -8.93 11.18 3.58
N ASN A 293 -9.36 11.39 2.35
CA ASN A 293 -9.68 10.32 1.41
C ASN A 293 -8.69 10.27 0.26
N GLN A 294 -8.26 9.05 -0.07
CA GLN A 294 -7.36 8.81 -1.20
C GLN A 294 -7.81 7.57 -1.97
N LEU A 295 -7.76 7.65 -3.30
CA LEU A 295 -7.90 6.47 -4.15
C LEU A 295 -6.59 5.70 -4.11
N ARG A 296 -6.64 4.39 -3.89
CA ARG A 296 -5.49 3.50 -3.89
C ARG A 296 -5.55 2.63 -5.14
N ILE A 297 -4.51 2.69 -5.95
CA ILE A 297 -4.41 1.96 -7.21
C ILE A 297 -3.19 1.03 -7.20
N THR A 298 -3.32 -0.12 -7.83
CA THR A 298 -2.22 -1.03 -8.21
C THR A 298 -2.40 -1.42 -9.67
N PRO A 299 -2.09 -0.52 -10.63
CA PRO A 299 -2.24 -0.80 -12.04
C PRO A 299 -1.45 -2.04 -12.46
N THR A 300 -2.07 -2.85 -13.32
CA THR A 300 -1.51 -4.08 -13.87
C THR A 300 -1.54 -4.02 -15.38
N CYS A 301 -0.89 -4.97 -16.07
CA CYS A 301 -1.04 -5.11 -17.52
C CYS A 301 -2.49 -5.22 -17.98
N LEU A 302 -3.43 -5.64 -17.13
CA LEU A 302 -4.86 -5.69 -17.49
C LEU A 302 -5.55 -4.33 -17.35
N THR A 303 -5.20 -3.53 -16.33
CA THR A 303 -5.98 -2.33 -15.95
C THR A 303 -5.39 -1.02 -16.46
N ILE A 304 -4.14 -1.03 -16.90
CA ILE A 304 -3.40 0.19 -17.26
C ILE A 304 -4.04 0.98 -18.40
N SER A 305 -4.67 0.32 -19.39
CA SER A 305 -5.40 1.00 -20.47
C SER A 305 -6.65 1.75 -20.00
N HIS A 306 -7.23 1.37 -18.86
CA HIS A 306 -8.41 2.01 -18.27
C HIS A 306 -8.10 2.93 -17.09
N LEU A 307 -6.82 3.13 -16.78
CA LEU A 307 -6.40 3.83 -15.58
C LEU A 307 -6.87 5.29 -15.54
N LEU A 308 -6.94 5.98 -16.69
CA LEU A 308 -7.41 7.37 -16.77
C LEU A 308 -8.79 7.58 -16.14
N SER A 309 -9.67 6.57 -16.18
CA SER A 309 -10.99 6.66 -15.54
C SER A 309 -10.91 6.99 -14.04
N VAL A 310 -9.86 6.54 -13.34
CA VAL A 310 -9.61 6.86 -11.93
C VAL A 310 -9.04 8.27 -11.79
N TYR A 311 -8.12 8.68 -12.67
CA TYR A 311 -7.52 10.01 -12.65
C TYR A 311 -8.54 11.11 -12.96
N GLU A 312 -9.44 10.88 -13.90
CA GLU A 312 -10.55 11.79 -14.24
C GLU A 312 -11.52 11.92 -13.06
N TYR A 313 -11.91 10.81 -12.44
CA TYR A 313 -12.77 10.83 -11.25
C TYR A 313 -12.11 11.58 -10.08
N ALA A 314 -10.82 11.32 -9.85
CA ALA A 314 -10.04 11.98 -8.81
C ALA A 314 -9.93 13.49 -9.06
N ALA A 315 -9.60 13.90 -10.29
CA ALA A 315 -9.50 15.29 -10.69
C ALA A 315 -10.83 16.04 -10.50
N GLY A 316 -11.95 15.44 -10.93
CA GLY A 316 -13.28 16.03 -10.79
C GLY A 316 -13.76 16.21 -9.36
N ARG A 317 -13.10 15.58 -8.37
CA ARG A 317 -13.46 15.62 -6.94
C ARG A 317 -12.36 16.17 -6.04
N GLY A 318 -11.24 16.62 -6.62
CA GLY A 318 -10.07 17.08 -5.84
C GLY A 318 -9.48 15.99 -4.94
N MET A 319 -9.56 14.73 -5.35
CA MET A 319 -9.05 13.59 -4.58
C MET A 319 -7.63 13.22 -4.99
N ALA A 320 -6.80 12.89 -4.01
CA ALA A 320 -5.45 12.39 -4.26
C ALA A 320 -5.44 10.90 -4.57
N ILE A 321 -4.55 10.50 -5.47
CA ILE A 321 -4.27 9.10 -5.79
C ILE A 321 -2.98 8.68 -5.08
N GLU A 322 -3.08 7.64 -4.24
CA GLU A 322 -1.94 7.01 -3.59
C GLU A 322 -1.61 5.69 -4.29
N SER A 323 -0.73 5.75 -5.30
CA SER A 323 -0.09 4.56 -5.83
C SER A 323 1.08 4.15 -4.94
N CYS A 324 0.95 3.00 -4.27
CA CYS A 324 1.86 2.61 -3.21
C CYS A 324 3.21 2.12 -3.71
N ASN A 325 3.30 1.56 -4.93
CA ASN A 325 4.50 1.22 -5.73
C ASN A 325 4.07 0.71 -7.12
N PHE A 326 5.01 0.50 -8.05
CA PHE A 326 4.76 -0.38 -9.20
C PHE A 326 4.57 -1.82 -8.70
N ILE A 327 3.73 -2.61 -9.37
CA ILE A 327 3.52 -4.00 -8.98
C ILE A 327 4.83 -4.78 -9.14
N GLY A 328 5.31 -5.36 -8.04
CA GLY A 328 6.52 -6.19 -8.02
C GLY A 328 6.18 -7.64 -8.27
N GLU A 329 5.21 -8.17 -7.53
CA GLU A 329 4.69 -9.52 -7.69
C GLU A 329 3.15 -9.50 -7.77
N PRO A 330 2.53 -10.43 -8.52
CA PRO A 330 3.19 -11.43 -9.36
C PRO A 330 3.80 -10.80 -10.64
N VAL A 331 4.95 -11.33 -11.07
CA VAL A 331 5.65 -10.81 -12.26
C VAL A 331 4.78 -10.72 -13.51
N PHE A 332 3.88 -11.69 -13.70
CA PHE A 332 2.98 -11.75 -14.86
C PHE A 332 1.89 -10.67 -14.90
N MET A 333 1.72 -9.90 -13.82
CA MET A 333 0.79 -8.75 -13.76
C MET A 333 1.49 -7.40 -13.98
N ARG A 334 2.82 -7.37 -14.13
CA ARG A 334 3.60 -6.14 -14.36
C ARG A 334 3.22 -5.48 -15.69
N LEU A 335 3.36 -4.15 -15.77
CA LEU A 335 2.95 -3.40 -16.97
C LEU A 335 3.82 -3.74 -18.18
N ASN A 336 5.07 -4.14 -17.94
CA ASN A 336 6.02 -4.48 -19.00
C ASN A 336 5.78 -5.86 -19.63
N VAL A 337 4.78 -6.60 -19.14
CA VAL A 337 4.22 -7.78 -19.81
C VAL A 337 3.51 -7.40 -21.12
N LEU A 338 3.01 -6.16 -21.23
CA LEU A 338 2.46 -5.67 -22.49
C LEU A 338 3.59 -5.44 -23.52
N PRO A 339 3.41 -5.88 -24.77
CA PRO A 339 4.29 -5.51 -25.88
C PRO A 339 4.35 -4.00 -26.14
N PRO A 340 5.48 -3.45 -26.66
CA PRO A 340 5.63 -2.01 -26.89
C PRO A 340 4.53 -1.38 -27.76
N ASP A 341 4.02 -2.10 -28.76
CA ASP A 341 2.92 -1.69 -29.64
C ASP A 341 1.59 -1.54 -28.89
N MET A 342 1.33 -2.37 -27.86
CA MET A 342 0.17 -2.21 -26.99
C MET A 342 0.35 -1.09 -25.96
N ARG A 343 1.59 -0.80 -25.54
CA ARG A 343 1.88 0.30 -24.60
C ARG A 343 1.73 1.67 -25.26
N ARG A 344 2.03 1.77 -26.56
CA ARG A 344 2.11 3.06 -27.26
C ARG A 344 0.80 3.87 -27.21
N PRO A 345 -0.38 3.31 -27.52
CA PRO A 345 -1.64 4.05 -27.40
C PRO A 345 -1.95 4.50 -25.96
N ILE A 346 -1.51 3.73 -24.97
CA ILE A 346 -1.69 4.04 -23.54
C ILE A 346 -0.78 5.22 -23.13
N ILE A 347 0.48 5.20 -23.59
CA ILE A 347 1.40 6.32 -23.39
C ILE A 347 0.85 7.59 -24.03
N ASP A 348 0.38 7.50 -25.27
CA ASP A 348 -0.15 8.66 -26.00
C ASP A 348 -1.39 9.24 -25.29
N SER A 349 -2.28 8.40 -24.74
CA SER A 349 -3.45 8.88 -23.98
C SER A 349 -3.08 9.53 -22.64
N PHE A 350 -2.10 8.97 -21.91
CA PHE A 350 -1.60 9.56 -20.67
C PHE A 350 -0.90 10.90 -20.93
N GLN A 351 -0.09 10.98 -21.98
CA GLN A 351 0.58 12.23 -22.37
C GLN A 351 -0.44 13.31 -22.78
N ALA A 352 -1.50 12.94 -23.51
CA ALA A 352 -2.58 13.88 -23.82
C ALA A 352 -3.25 14.44 -22.55
N TRP A 353 -3.60 13.58 -21.59
CA TRP A 353 -4.19 14.02 -20.32
C TRP A 353 -3.23 14.91 -19.50
N LEU A 354 -1.93 14.62 -19.54
CA LEU A 354 -0.90 15.40 -18.84
C LEU A 354 -0.70 16.80 -19.45
N LEU A 355 -0.85 16.95 -20.77
CA LEU A 355 -0.74 18.26 -21.44
C LEU A 355 -1.87 19.22 -20.99
N ASP A 356 -3.05 18.68 -20.71
CA ASP A 356 -4.20 19.45 -20.24
C ASP A 356 -4.15 19.78 -18.74
N THR A 357 -3.16 19.24 -18.01
CA THR A 357 -3.03 19.37 -16.56
C THR A 357 -1.80 20.19 -16.19
N THR A 358 -1.97 21.35 -15.55
CA THR A 358 -0.85 22.16 -15.04
C THR A 358 -0.02 21.38 -14.01
N VAL A 359 1.29 21.26 -14.22
CA VAL A 359 2.19 20.59 -13.27
C VAL A 359 3.19 21.60 -12.71
N GLU A 360 3.06 21.89 -11.41
CA GLU A 360 4.00 22.74 -10.67
C GLU A 360 5.45 22.23 -10.78
N THR A 361 6.40 23.16 -10.72
CA THR A 361 7.83 22.90 -10.83
C THR A 361 8.39 22.35 -9.52
N GLY A 362 8.33 21.04 -9.30
CA GLY A 362 8.98 20.38 -8.17
C GLY A 362 8.44 18.98 -7.89
N THR A 363 9.23 18.15 -7.21
CA THR A 363 8.77 16.81 -6.80
C THR A 363 7.85 16.94 -5.58
N ILE A 364 6.58 16.59 -5.72
CA ILE A 364 5.61 16.57 -4.62
C ILE A 364 5.80 15.27 -3.84
N ILE A 365 6.34 15.36 -2.63
CA ILE A 365 6.56 14.20 -1.75
C ILE A 365 5.35 13.95 -0.84
N ASN A 366 4.72 15.03 -0.36
CA ASN A 366 3.55 14.95 0.51
C ASN A 366 2.28 14.68 -0.32
N THR A 367 1.99 13.40 -0.55
CA THR A 367 0.80 12.98 -1.31
C THR A 367 -0.52 13.21 -0.58
N ARG A 368 -0.49 13.72 0.66
CA ARG A 368 -1.67 14.00 1.51
C ARG A 368 -1.98 15.49 1.61
N ASN A 369 -1.23 16.35 0.94
CA ASN A 369 -1.51 17.78 0.90
C ASN A 369 -2.64 18.07 -0.11
N PRO A 370 -3.81 18.57 0.35
CA PRO A 370 -4.96 18.83 -0.54
C PRO A 370 -4.68 19.93 -1.56
N HIS A 371 -3.74 20.85 -1.29
CA HIS A 371 -3.40 21.94 -2.19
C HIS A 371 -2.57 21.50 -3.40
N THR A 372 -1.93 20.33 -3.32
CA THR A 372 -1.06 19.81 -4.39
C THR A 372 -1.64 18.58 -5.06
N THR A 373 -2.91 18.24 -4.81
CA THR A 373 -3.56 17.01 -5.28
C THR A 373 -3.46 16.81 -6.79
N GLN A 374 -3.83 17.84 -7.58
CA GLN A 374 -3.84 17.72 -9.04
C GLN A 374 -2.42 17.50 -9.60
N ALA A 375 -1.46 18.30 -9.14
CA ALA A 375 -0.07 18.17 -9.55
C ALA A 375 0.55 16.84 -9.09
N GLN A 376 0.18 16.33 -7.90
CA GLN A 376 0.60 15.02 -7.42
C GLN A 376 0.05 13.88 -8.30
N ASN A 377 -1.22 13.95 -8.69
CA ASN A 377 -1.82 12.96 -9.58
C ASN A 377 -1.12 12.99 -10.94
N ALA A 378 -0.85 14.17 -11.51
CA ALA A 378 -0.07 14.30 -12.74
C ALA A 378 1.34 13.71 -12.60
N GLN A 379 2.03 13.99 -11.49
CA GLN A 379 3.35 13.41 -11.20
C GLN A 379 3.30 11.87 -11.14
N ASP A 380 2.28 11.29 -10.51
CA ASP A 380 2.12 9.84 -10.43
C ASP A 380 1.84 9.22 -11.82
N LEU A 381 0.95 9.83 -12.62
CA LEU A 381 0.68 9.36 -13.98
C LEU A 381 1.93 9.43 -14.87
N GLN A 382 2.71 10.51 -14.76
CA GLN A 382 3.98 10.66 -15.47
C GLN A 382 4.98 9.56 -15.10
N SER A 383 4.92 9.02 -13.88
CA SER A 383 5.77 7.89 -13.49
C SER A 383 5.39 6.60 -14.24
N TYR A 384 4.10 6.39 -14.53
CA TYR A 384 3.65 5.27 -15.36
C TYR A 384 4.05 5.43 -16.82
N VAL A 385 4.00 6.65 -17.36
CA VAL A 385 4.51 6.94 -18.71
C VAL A 385 5.98 6.51 -18.80
N ARG A 386 6.83 6.96 -17.87
CA ARG A 386 8.25 6.57 -17.84
C ARG A 386 8.44 5.06 -17.72
N TYR A 387 7.67 4.39 -16.88
CA TYR A 387 7.72 2.93 -16.75
C TYR A 387 7.41 2.25 -18.08
N LEU A 388 6.30 2.62 -18.73
CA LEU A 388 5.85 2.02 -19.99
C LEU A 388 6.87 2.21 -21.13
N GLU A 389 7.56 3.36 -21.15
CA GLU A 389 8.59 3.71 -22.12
C GLU A 389 9.94 2.99 -21.89
N GLN A 390 10.36 2.85 -20.63
CA GLN A 390 11.74 2.47 -20.29
C GLN A 390 11.90 0.99 -19.96
N GLU A 391 10.87 0.34 -19.42
CA GLU A 391 11.00 -1.04 -18.95
C GLU A 391 11.04 -2.05 -20.11
N PRO A 392 11.99 -3.01 -20.09
CA PRO A 392 12.11 -4.02 -21.13
C PRO A 392 10.87 -4.91 -21.17
N HIS A 393 10.48 -5.35 -22.37
CA HIS A 393 9.35 -6.26 -22.55
C HIS A 393 9.59 -7.63 -21.91
N ASP A 394 8.67 -8.05 -21.05
CA ASP A 394 8.67 -9.37 -20.41
C ASP A 394 7.72 -10.32 -21.16
N ALA A 395 8.26 -10.96 -22.20
CA ALA A 395 7.51 -11.92 -23.01
C ALA A 395 7.13 -13.21 -22.24
N ASP A 396 7.89 -13.56 -21.19
CA ASP A 396 7.61 -14.75 -20.39
C ASP A 396 6.42 -14.52 -19.45
N GLY A 397 6.29 -13.29 -18.94
CA GLY A 397 5.13 -12.87 -18.15
C GLY A 397 3.81 -13.03 -18.91
N ALA A 398 3.78 -12.82 -20.22
CA ALA A 398 2.56 -12.96 -21.02
C ALA A 398 2.03 -14.41 -21.03
N ARG A 399 2.93 -15.40 -21.15
CA ARG A 399 2.57 -16.83 -21.11
C ARG A 399 2.04 -17.23 -19.73
N GLN A 400 2.69 -16.76 -18.67
CA GLN A 400 2.26 -17.00 -17.30
C GLN A 400 0.89 -16.36 -17.02
N LEU A 401 0.66 -15.13 -17.52
CA LEU A 401 -0.62 -14.44 -17.43
C LEU A 401 -1.71 -15.25 -18.11
N ALA A 402 -1.52 -15.67 -19.37
CA ALA A 402 -2.50 -16.46 -20.10
C ALA A 402 -2.85 -17.77 -19.40
N GLN A 403 -1.85 -18.50 -18.89
CA GLN A 403 -2.06 -19.72 -18.12
C GLN A 403 -2.85 -19.45 -16.83
N HIS A 404 -2.48 -18.40 -16.08
CA HIS A 404 -3.16 -18.02 -14.85
C HIS A 404 -4.63 -17.68 -15.08
N LEU A 405 -4.91 -16.84 -16.08
CA LEU A 405 -6.27 -16.41 -16.44
C LEU A 405 -7.12 -17.61 -16.85
N ARG A 406 -6.64 -18.50 -17.72
CA ARG A 406 -7.39 -19.70 -18.13
C ARG A 406 -7.86 -20.55 -16.95
N THR A 407 -6.95 -20.83 -16.01
CA THR A 407 -7.30 -21.64 -14.83
C THR A 407 -8.32 -20.92 -13.95
N LEU A 408 -8.10 -19.64 -13.67
CA LEU A 408 -8.97 -18.83 -12.83
C LEU A 408 -10.37 -18.65 -13.44
N GLU A 409 -10.45 -18.35 -14.73
CA GLU A 409 -11.68 -18.20 -15.51
C GLU A 409 -12.48 -19.50 -15.63
N SER A 410 -11.80 -20.65 -15.77
CA SER A 410 -12.47 -21.95 -15.80
C SER A 410 -13.24 -22.25 -14.50
N ASN A 411 -12.76 -21.72 -13.37
CA ASN A 411 -13.40 -21.85 -12.07
C ASN A 411 -14.44 -20.75 -11.78
N ARG A 412 -14.22 -19.52 -12.28
CA ARG A 412 -15.12 -18.38 -12.04
C ARG A 412 -16.24 -18.24 -13.07
N HIS A 413 -16.14 -18.95 -14.20
CA HIS A 413 -17.08 -18.90 -15.31
C HIS A 413 -17.26 -17.49 -15.91
N ASN A 414 -16.15 -16.76 -16.05
CA ASN A 414 -16.07 -15.45 -16.70
C ASN A 414 -14.86 -15.42 -17.66
N ARG A 415 -14.74 -14.40 -18.52
CA ARG A 415 -13.61 -14.28 -19.46
C ARG A 415 -13.09 -12.86 -19.53
N ILE A 416 -11.78 -12.67 -19.46
CA ILE A 416 -11.15 -11.34 -19.55
C ILE A 416 -11.48 -10.67 -20.88
N LEU A 417 -11.63 -11.44 -21.96
CA LEU A 417 -11.95 -10.94 -23.30
C LEU A 417 -13.35 -10.33 -23.41
N ASP A 418 -14.25 -10.60 -22.46
CA ASP A 418 -15.55 -9.91 -22.39
C ASP A 418 -15.38 -8.46 -21.90
N TYR A 419 -14.23 -8.15 -21.27
CA TYR A 419 -13.88 -6.83 -20.72
C TYR A 419 -12.74 -6.14 -21.50
N LEU A 420 -11.84 -6.91 -22.10
CA LEU A 420 -10.69 -6.46 -22.91
C LEU A 420 -10.66 -7.21 -24.26
N PRO A 421 -11.62 -7.00 -25.17
CA PRO A 421 -11.64 -7.69 -26.46
C PRO A 421 -10.38 -7.41 -27.30
N GLU A 422 -9.78 -6.24 -27.16
CA GLU A 422 -8.54 -5.86 -27.84
C GLU A 422 -7.30 -6.66 -27.39
N TYR A 423 -7.39 -7.41 -26.29
CA TYR A 423 -6.31 -8.29 -25.81
C TYR A 423 -6.33 -9.67 -26.48
N GLU A 424 -7.31 -9.97 -27.35
CA GLU A 424 -7.49 -11.30 -27.92
C GLU A 424 -6.25 -11.84 -28.63
N GLN A 425 -5.67 -11.07 -29.55
CA GLN A 425 -4.47 -11.51 -30.29
C GLN A 425 -3.28 -11.73 -29.36
N PHE A 426 -3.07 -10.81 -28.42
CA PHE A 426 -1.98 -10.87 -27.43
C PHE A 426 -2.09 -12.13 -26.56
N LEU A 427 -3.26 -12.38 -25.98
CA LEU A 427 -3.48 -13.51 -25.09
C LEU A 427 -3.43 -14.85 -25.85
N ARG A 428 -4.02 -14.94 -27.05
CA ARG A 428 -3.96 -16.16 -27.88
C ARG A 428 -2.54 -16.53 -28.28
N THR A 429 -1.72 -15.53 -28.63
CA THR A 429 -0.30 -15.74 -28.94
C THR A 429 0.47 -16.27 -27.72
N ALA A 430 0.02 -15.91 -26.51
CA ALA A 430 0.58 -16.38 -25.25
C ALA A 430 -0.01 -17.73 -24.75
N GLY A 431 -0.97 -18.33 -25.46
CA GLY A 431 -1.55 -19.63 -25.13
C GLY A 431 -2.85 -19.61 -24.32
N TYR A 432 -3.60 -18.50 -24.35
CA TYR A 432 -4.93 -18.33 -23.75
C TYR A 432 -6.00 -19.23 -24.39
#